data_AF-A0A2P8QP70-F1
#
_entry.id   AF-A0A2P8QP70-F1
#
_cell.length_a   1.000
_cell.length_b   1.000
_cell.length_c   1.000
_cell.angle_alpha   90.00
_cell.angle_beta   90.00
_cell.angle_gamma   90.00
#
_symmetry.space_group_name_H-M   'P 1'
#
loop_
_entity.id
_entity.type
_entity.pdbx_description
1 polymer ?
#
loop_
_entity_poly.entity_id
_entity_poly.type
_entity_poly.pdbx_seq_one_letter_code
_entity_poly.pdbx_strand_id
1 'polypeptide(L)'
;ISICVFFLILLFEAPFSKIISKIHFAYIFITVNFLVILLSYYWITNVETSSLLYDSGASRLFSFSSFNDSSNLDRFEANVFLIQSYLNNPILAFQGYRDTYASVFQPLRLLIHQSFLEVFAYTGVPFSCLYFFGFVRVVMRFYHQDNFKYIYSYLTFTLFLHSSLQGATLTLFILILSLPSKSKRLHPY
;
A
#
# COMPACT_ATOMS: atom_id res chain seq x y z
N ILE A 1 -10.66 -1.81 -8.07
CA ILE A 1 -9.24 -1.90 -8.50
C ILE A 1 -8.63 -3.25 -8.17
N SER A 2 -8.51 -3.67 -6.89
CA SER A 2 -7.84 -4.93 -6.52
C SER A 2 -8.45 -6.20 -7.14
N ILE A 3 -9.78 -6.26 -7.26
CA ILE A 3 -10.49 -7.34 -7.96
C ILE A 3 -10.17 -7.33 -9.46
N CYS A 4 -10.09 -6.15 -10.08
CA CYS A 4 -9.70 -6.02 -11.49
C CYS A 4 -8.26 -6.51 -11.70
N VAL A 5 -7.34 -6.15 -10.79
CA VAL A 5 -5.96 -6.67 -10.81
C VAL A 5 -5.95 -8.19 -10.65
N PHE A 6 -6.80 -8.75 -9.79
CA PHE A 6 -6.91 -10.19 -9.63
C PHE A 6 -7.27 -10.88 -10.95
N PHE A 7 -8.34 -10.43 -11.60
CA PHE A 7 -8.79 -11.01 -12.87
C PHE A 7 -7.81 -10.74 -14.02
N LEU A 8 -7.12 -9.60 -14.02
CA LEU A 8 -6.08 -9.30 -15.00
C LEU A 8 -4.90 -10.27 -14.86
N ILE A 9 -4.45 -10.52 -13.63
CA ILE A 9 -3.40 -11.51 -13.37
C ILE A 9 -3.86 -12.91 -13.76
N LEU A 10 -5.13 -13.25 -13.48
CA LEU A 10 -5.71 -14.55 -13.86
C LEU A 10 -5.75 -14.74 -15.38
N LEU A 11 -6.16 -13.71 -16.13
CA LEU A 11 -6.22 -13.75 -17.60
C LEU A 11 -4.82 -13.86 -18.23
N PHE A 12 -3.82 -13.23 -17.60
CA PHE A 12 -2.44 -13.16 -18.08
C PHE A 12 -1.47 -13.93 -17.17
N GLU A 13 -1.91 -15.06 -16.59
CA GLU A 13 -1.16 -15.78 -15.57
C GLU A 13 0.22 -16.24 -16.06
N ALA A 14 0.30 -16.83 -17.26
CA ALA A 14 1.55 -17.29 -17.84
C ALA A 14 2.58 -16.17 -18.10
N PRO A 15 2.25 -15.08 -18.82
CA PRO A 15 3.20 -13.99 -19.03
C PRO A 15 3.55 -13.27 -17.72
N PHE A 16 2.59 -13.09 -16.81
CA PHE A 16 2.83 -12.46 -15.52
C PHE A 16 3.82 -13.29 -14.70
N SER A 17 3.56 -14.60 -14.53
CA SER A 17 4.44 -15.55 -13.84
C SER A 17 5.88 -15.50 -14.36
N LYS A 18 6.06 -15.48 -15.69
CA LYS A 18 7.38 -15.41 -16.34
C LYS A 18 8.16 -14.13 -16.00
N ILE A 19 7.46 -13.01 -15.79
CA ILE A 19 8.08 -11.74 -15.41
C ILE A 19 8.42 -11.76 -13.92
N ILE A 20 7.44 -12.11 -13.07
CA ILE A 20 7.60 -12.01 -11.62
C ILE A 20 8.54 -13.07 -11.05
N SER A 21 8.72 -14.22 -11.72
CA SER A 21 9.65 -15.27 -11.28
C SER A 21 11.12 -14.83 -11.34
N LYS A 22 11.40 -13.68 -11.94
CA LYS A 22 12.74 -13.10 -12.05
C LYS A 22 13.00 -12.01 -11.02
N ILE A 23 11.98 -11.62 -10.25
CA ILE A 23 12.02 -10.45 -9.38
C ILE A 23 11.65 -10.87 -7.96
N HIS A 24 12.54 -10.62 -7.01
CA HIS A 24 12.27 -10.88 -5.60
C HIS A 24 11.12 -9.99 -5.10
N PHE A 25 10.14 -10.56 -4.40
CA PHE A 25 8.94 -9.84 -3.94
C PHE A 25 9.27 -8.57 -3.14
N ALA A 26 10.31 -8.62 -2.30
CA ALA A 26 10.77 -7.46 -1.53
C ALA A 26 11.03 -6.22 -2.40
N TYR A 27 11.65 -6.40 -3.57
CA TYR A 27 11.91 -5.28 -4.48
C TYR A 27 10.61 -4.70 -5.00
N ILE A 28 9.65 -5.55 -5.38
CA ILE A 28 8.34 -5.08 -5.84
C ILE A 28 7.59 -4.35 -4.73
N PHE A 29 7.58 -4.92 -3.52
CA PHE A 29 6.94 -4.33 -2.35
C PHE A 29 7.50 -2.92 -2.05
N ILE A 30 8.83 -2.78 -2.05
CA ILE A 30 9.49 -1.48 -1.81
C ILE A 30 9.23 -0.52 -2.97
N THR A 31 9.44 -0.94 -4.22
CA THR A 31 9.29 -0.08 -5.41
C THR A 31 7.88 0.46 -5.52
N VAL A 32 6.85 -0.37 -5.36
CA VAL A 32 5.47 0.08 -5.51
C VAL A 32 5.09 1.07 -4.41
N ASN A 33 5.50 0.83 -3.17
CA ASN A 33 5.24 1.79 -2.07
C ASN A 33 6.02 3.11 -2.27
N PHE A 34 7.24 3.03 -2.76
CA PHE A 34 8.05 4.22 -3.08
C PHE A 34 7.47 5.03 -4.24
N LEU A 35 6.94 4.37 -5.27
CA LEU A 35 6.26 5.05 -6.38
C LEU A 35 5.03 5.82 -5.90
N VAL A 36 4.27 5.30 -4.93
CA VAL A 36 3.13 6.03 -4.33
C VAL A 36 3.60 7.28 -3.59
N ILE A 37 4.73 7.22 -2.89
CA ILE A 37 5.34 8.38 -2.22
C ILE A 37 5.74 9.44 -3.26
N LEU A 38 6.43 9.04 -4.33
CA LEU A 38 6.82 9.95 -5.41
C LEU A 38 5.62 10.57 -6.10
N LEU A 39 4.59 9.76 -6.39
CA LEU A 39 3.34 10.24 -6.97
C LEU A 39 2.65 11.25 -6.05
N SER A 40 2.64 10.99 -4.73
CA SER A 40 2.08 11.91 -3.74
C SER A 40 2.80 13.25 -3.79
N TYR A 41 4.14 13.24 -3.78
CA TYR A 41 4.93 14.47 -3.87
C TYR A 41 4.68 15.23 -5.18
N TYR A 42 4.75 14.53 -6.32
CA TYR A 42 4.49 15.12 -7.64
C TYR A 42 3.12 15.77 -7.73
N TRP A 43 2.09 15.09 -7.21
CA TRP A 43 0.72 15.58 -7.26
C TRP A 43 0.55 16.86 -6.44
N ILE A 44 1.04 16.88 -5.20
CA ILE A 44 0.95 18.04 -4.31
C ILE A 44 1.70 19.26 -4.87
N THR A 45 2.84 19.05 -5.55
CA THR A 45 3.64 20.18 -6.05
C THR A 45 3.22 20.71 -7.41
N ASN A 46 2.52 19.91 -8.24
CA ASN A 46 2.27 20.26 -9.65
C ASN A 46 0.79 20.32 -10.04
N VAL A 47 -0.14 19.81 -9.23
CA VAL A 47 -1.57 19.81 -9.57
C VAL A 47 -2.26 20.96 -8.84
N GLU A 48 -2.75 21.95 -9.59
CA GLU A 48 -3.52 23.07 -9.04
C GLU A 48 -4.85 22.58 -8.45
N THR A 49 -5.05 22.86 -7.16
CA THR A 49 -6.17 22.36 -6.34
C THR A 49 -7.45 23.19 -6.45
N SER A 50 -7.45 24.25 -7.26
CA SER A 50 -8.48 25.30 -7.29
C SER A 50 -9.84 24.89 -7.90
N SER A 51 -10.02 23.63 -8.32
CA SER A 51 -11.25 23.18 -9.00
C SER A 51 -11.73 21.75 -8.69
N LEU A 52 -11.35 21.18 -7.55
CA LEU A 52 -11.70 19.79 -7.22
C LEU A 52 -13.09 19.72 -6.56
N LEU A 53 -14.10 19.32 -7.33
CA LEU A 53 -15.44 18.97 -6.83
C LEU A 53 -15.45 17.50 -6.35
N TYR A 54 -16.00 17.25 -5.16
CA TYR A 54 -16.24 15.91 -4.64
C TYR A 54 -17.42 15.26 -5.38
N ASP A 55 -17.16 14.23 -6.19
CA ASP A 55 -18.22 13.46 -6.87
C ASP A 55 -18.39 12.10 -6.17
N SER A 56 -19.59 11.81 -5.66
CA SER A 56 -19.90 10.55 -4.97
C SER A 56 -20.71 9.56 -5.82
N GLY A 57 -20.95 9.84 -7.11
CA GLY A 57 -21.81 9.05 -8.00
C GLY A 57 -21.11 7.96 -8.81
N ALA A 58 -21.88 7.18 -9.57
CA ALA A 58 -21.36 6.18 -10.53
C ALA A 58 -20.53 6.80 -11.67
N SER A 59 -20.70 8.11 -11.91
CA SER A 59 -19.86 8.96 -12.76
C SER A 59 -18.37 8.89 -12.37
N ARG A 60 -18.04 8.62 -11.09
CA ARG A 60 -16.65 8.42 -10.65
C ARG A 60 -15.93 7.26 -11.33
N LEU A 61 -16.66 6.25 -11.80
CA LEU A 61 -16.05 5.08 -12.43
C LEU A 61 -15.60 5.36 -13.87
N PHE A 62 -16.16 6.40 -14.50
CA PHE A 62 -15.96 6.70 -15.92
C PHE A 62 -15.38 8.10 -16.18
N SER A 63 -15.22 8.94 -15.15
CA SER A 63 -14.69 10.30 -15.29
C SER A 63 -13.18 10.37 -14.97
N PHE A 64 -12.42 11.02 -15.84
CA PHE A 64 -11.01 11.34 -15.58
C PHE A 64 -10.85 12.30 -14.38
N SER A 65 -11.90 13.07 -14.06
CA SER A 65 -12.01 13.92 -12.87
C SER A 65 -11.96 13.16 -11.53
N SER A 66 -12.10 11.83 -11.52
CA SER A 66 -12.03 11.02 -10.30
C SER A 66 -10.62 10.79 -9.77
N PHE A 67 -9.60 10.99 -10.62
CA PHE A 67 -8.22 11.14 -10.16
C PHE A 67 -8.02 12.50 -9.47
N ASN A 68 -8.78 13.51 -9.89
CA ASN A 68 -8.74 14.88 -9.39
C ASN A 68 -9.91 15.14 -8.41
N ASP A 69 -10.07 14.26 -7.43
CA ASP A 69 -11.04 14.41 -6.36
C ASP A 69 -10.31 14.77 -5.07
N SER A 70 -10.88 15.69 -4.29
CA SER A 70 -10.44 16.08 -2.95
C SER A 70 -10.01 14.88 -2.07
N SER A 71 -10.71 13.74 -2.16
CA SER A 71 -10.34 12.56 -1.36
C SER A 71 -8.97 11.95 -1.72
N ASN A 72 -8.52 12.04 -2.97
CA ASN A 72 -7.17 11.58 -3.34
C ASN A 72 -6.11 12.63 -2.97
N LEU A 73 -6.47 13.91 -3.06
CA LEU A 73 -5.61 14.99 -2.60
C LEU A 73 -5.28 14.83 -1.10
N ASP A 74 -6.30 14.66 -0.25
CA ASP A 74 -6.15 14.47 1.20
C ASP A 74 -5.22 13.28 1.51
N ARG A 75 -5.27 12.21 0.71
CA ARG A 75 -4.39 11.04 0.88
C ARG A 75 -2.94 11.35 0.55
N PHE A 76 -2.70 12.08 -0.55
CA PHE A 76 -1.36 12.47 -0.94
C PHE A 76 -0.77 13.51 0.01
N GLU A 77 -1.59 14.47 0.48
CA GLU A 77 -1.21 15.43 1.50
C GLU A 77 -0.83 14.73 2.81
N ALA A 78 -1.60 13.72 3.24
CA ALA A 78 -1.29 12.93 4.44
C ALA A 78 0.07 12.24 4.34
N ASN A 79 0.37 11.65 3.18
CA ASN A 79 1.65 10.99 2.92
C ASN A 79 2.81 11.98 2.97
N VAL A 80 2.67 13.13 2.30
CA VAL A 80 3.70 14.18 2.28
C VAL A 80 3.90 14.79 3.67
N PHE A 81 2.82 15.07 4.40
CA PHE A 81 2.85 15.60 5.76
C PHE A 81 3.60 14.67 6.71
N LEU A 82 3.36 13.35 6.66
CA LEU A 82 4.09 12.38 7.47
C LEU A 82 5.60 12.45 7.19
N ILE A 83 5.98 12.43 5.91
CA ILE A 83 7.38 12.46 5.49
C ILE A 83 8.06 13.74 5.97
N GLN A 84 7.43 14.89 5.77
CA GLN A 84 7.95 16.18 6.23
C GLN A 84 8.08 16.22 7.75
N SER A 85 7.10 15.69 8.48
CA SER A 85 7.15 15.61 9.95
C SER A 85 8.32 14.77 10.44
N TYR A 86 8.63 13.66 9.76
CA TYR A 86 9.76 12.80 10.11
C TYR A 86 11.12 13.41 9.74
N LEU A 87 11.19 14.12 8.62
CA LEU A 87 12.39 14.87 8.23
C LEU A 87 12.71 16.00 9.23
N ASN A 88 11.67 16.68 9.73
CA ASN A 88 11.81 17.81 10.66
C ASN A 88 11.97 17.38 12.12
N ASN A 89 11.56 16.15 12.46
CA ASN A 89 11.64 15.63 13.83
C ASN A 89 12.11 14.16 13.84
N PRO A 90 13.43 13.92 13.95
CA PRO A 90 13.99 12.57 13.97
C PRO A 90 13.54 11.71 15.16
N ILE A 91 13.20 12.33 16.30
CA ILE A 91 12.70 11.62 17.48
C ILE A 91 11.30 11.05 17.16
N LEU A 92 10.45 11.86 16.54
CA LEU A 92 9.16 11.41 16.04
C LEU A 92 9.32 10.32 14.98
N ALA A 93 10.26 10.47 14.05
CA ALA A 93 10.54 9.42 13.05
C ALA A 93 10.96 8.09 13.71
N PHE A 94 11.70 8.14 14.83
CA PHE A 94 12.11 6.96 15.57
C PHE A 94 10.93 6.29 16.31
N GLN A 95 10.04 7.08 16.92
CA GLN A 95 9.01 6.57 17.83
C GLN A 95 7.64 6.33 17.18
N GLY A 96 7.34 7.04 16.09
CA GLY A 96 6.00 7.17 15.52
C GLY A 96 5.08 8.06 16.36
N TYR A 97 3.91 8.36 15.82
CA TYR A 97 2.84 9.10 16.49
C TYR A 97 2.09 8.28 17.54
N ARG A 98 2.08 6.94 17.43
CA ARG A 98 1.45 6.02 18.40
C ARG A 98 0.02 6.45 18.72
N ASP A 99 -0.30 6.66 20.00
CA ASP A 99 -1.63 7.04 20.50
C ASP A 99 -2.07 8.43 20.01
N THR A 100 -1.13 9.29 19.62
CA THR A 100 -1.45 10.63 19.09
C THR A 100 -1.80 10.62 17.60
N TYR A 101 -1.65 9.48 16.91
CA TYR A 101 -1.92 9.38 15.47
C TYR A 101 -3.31 9.89 15.11
N ALA A 102 -4.35 9.41 15.79
CA ALA A 102 -5.72 9.84 15.53
C ALA A 102 -5.89 11.35 15.76
N SER A 103 -5.34 11.88 16.86
CA SER A 103 -5.43 13.30 17.20
C SER A 103 -4.69 14.22 16.23
N VAL A 104 -3.67 13.74 15.52
CA VAL A 104 -2.91 14.53 14.55
C VAL A 104 -3.55 14.47 13.17
N PHE A 105 -3.90 13.27 12.71
CA PHE A 105 -4.31 13.05 11.32
C PHE A 105 -5.83 13.17 11.11
N GLN A 106 -6.68 12.88 12.10
CA GLN A 106 -8.14 12.99 11.94
C GLN A 106 -8.64 14.44 11.83
N PRO A 107 -8.20 15.41 12.65
CA PRO A 107 -8.69 16.79 12.54
C PRO A 107 -8.33 17.45 11.21
N LEU A 108 -7.22 17.01 10.60
CA LEU A 108 -6.76 17.49 9.30
C LEU A 108 -7.50 16.82 8.12
N ARG A 109 -8.37 15.82 8.37
CA ARG A 109 -8.93 14.91 7.36
C ARG A 109 -7.86 14.12 6.58
N LEU A 110 -6.62 14.14 7.04
CA LEU A 110 -5.44 13.53 6.43
C LEU A 110 -5.22 12.10 6.96
N LEU A 111 -6.22 11.23 6.89
CA LEU A 111 -5.97 9.83 7.24
C LEU A 111 -5.01 9.20 6.23
N ILE A 112 -3.93 8.57 6.69
CA ILE A 112 -2.99 7.88 5.80
C ILE A 112 -3.66 6.61 5.28
N HIS A 113 -3.96 6.60 3.99
CA HIS A 113 -4.62 5.47 3.33
C HIS A 113 -3.63 4.48 2.70
N GLN A 114 -2.34 4.83 2.63
CA GLN A 114 -1.31 3.88 2.24
C GLN A 114 -0.89 3.08 3.48
N SER A 115 -1.32 1.81 3.56
CA SER A 115 -1.05 0.95 4.73
C SER A 115 0.42 0.86 5.10
N PHE A 116 1.33 0.97 4.13
CA PHE A 116 2.76 1.00 4.40
C PHE A 116 3.15 2.20 5.27
N LEU A 117 2.79 3.41 4.84
CA LEU A 117 3.10 4.65 5.57
C LEU A 117 2.34 4.74 6.90
N GLU A 118 1.15 4.17 6.98
CA GLU A 118 0.39 4.14 8.24
C GLU A 118 1.13 3.33 9.32
N VAL A 119 1.71 2.18 8.99
CA VAL A 119 2.54 1.42 9.93
C VAL A 119 3.75 2.25 10.40
N PHE A 120 4.38 2.99 9.47
CA PHE A 120 5.42 3.98 9.81
C PHE A 120 4.91 5.05 10.75
N ALA A 121 3.73 5.60 10.49
CA ALA A 121 3.11 6.63 11.31
C ALA A 121 2.81 6.13 12.73
N TYR A 122 2.35 4.89 12.90
CA TYR A 122 2.07 4.33 14.23
C TYR A 122 3.33 3.92 15.00
N THR A 123 4.27 3.25 14.35
CA THR A 123 5.34 2.52 15.04
C THR A 123 6.73 3.15 14.93
N GLY A 124 6.91 4.11 14.02
CA GLY A 124 8.21 4.70 13.72
C GLY A 124 9.06 3.84 12.77
N VAL A 125 10.09 4.47 12.21
CA VAL A 125 10.94 3.91 11.15
C VAL A 125 11.61 2.59 11.53
N PRO A 126 12.30 2.46 12.69
CA PRO A 126 13.04 1.23 12.99
C PRO A 126 12.12 0.02 13.17
N PHE A 127 11.02 0.18 13.92
CA PHE A 127 10.07 -0.89 14.16
C PHE A 127 9.29 -1.27 12.91
N SER A 128 8.93 -0.29 12.07
CA SER A 128 8.31 -0.55 10.76
C SER A 128 9.23 -1.33 9.84
N CYS A 129 10.53 -1.01 9.81
CA CYS A 129 11.50 -1.77 9.03
C CYS A 129 11.58 -3.23 9.48
N LEU A 130 11.64 -3.49 10.79
CA LEU A 130 11.62 -4.86 11.34
C LEU A 130 10.31 -5.57 11.02
N TYR A 131 9.18 -4.87 11.14
CA TYR A 131 7.86 -5.38 10.82
C TYR A 131 7.77 -5.81 9.36
N PHE A 132 8.15 -4.94 8.43
CA PHE A 132 8.10 -5.23 7.00
C PHE A 132 9.11 -6.28 6.58
N PHE A 133 10.25 -6.36 7.24
CA PHE A 133 11.19 -7.48 7.05
C PHE A 133 10.52 -8.82 7.39
N GLY A 134 9.83 -8.91 8.54
CA GLY A 134 9.06 -10.09 8.93
C GLY A 134 7.92 -10.40 7.96
N PHE A 135 7.13 -9.39 7.59
CA PHE A 135 6.04 -9.52 6.62
C PHE A 135 6.53 -10.08 5.27
N VAL A 136 7.59 -9.48 4.69
CA VAL A 136 8.16 -9.93 3.43
C VAL A 136 8.64 -11.38 3.52
N ARG A 137 9.30 -11.77 4.62
CA ARG A 137 9.73 -13.16 4.86
C ARG A 137 8.55 -14.13 4.87
N VAL A 138 7.47 -13.77 5.56
CA VAL A 138 6.25 -14.58 5.62
C VAL A 138 5.61 -14.71 4.24
N VAL A 139 5.42 -13.61 3.51
CA VAL A 139 4.83 -13.65 2.16
C VAL A 139 5.69 -14.46 1.20
N MET A 140 7.03 -14.30 1.24
CA MET A 140 7.97 -15.07 0.42
C MET A 140 7.85 -16.58 0.65
N ARG A 141 7.58 -17.02 1.88
CA ARG A 141 7.36 -18.45 2.19
C ARG A 141 6.17 -19.03 1.44
N PHE A 142 5.14 -18.23 1.18
CA PHE A 142 3.91 -18.62 0.48
C PHE A 142 3.89 -18.16 -0.99
N TYR A 143 5.00 -17.62 -1.48
CA TYR A 143 5.08 -17.02 -2.81
C TYR A 143 5.24 -18.09 -3.90
N HIS A 144 4.11 -18.52 -4.46
CA HIS A 144 4.01 -19.58 -5.46
C HIS A 144 3.15 -19.13 -6.65
N GLN A 145 3.28 -19.83 -7.77
CA GLN A 145 2.54 -19.52 -8.99
C GLN A 145 1.03 -19.63 -8.79
N ASP A 146 0.57 -20.47 -7.86
CA ASP A 146 -0.86 -20.59 -7.61
C ASP A 146 -1.40 -19.41 -6.79
N ASN A 147 -0.53 -18.71 -6.03
CA ASN A 147 -0.95 -17.76 -4.99
C ASN A 147 -0.62 -16.30 -5.29
N PHE A 148 0.29 -16.03 -6.23
CA PHE A 148 0.69 -14.69 -6.65
C PHE A 148 -0.50 -13.75 -6.93
N LYS A 149 -1.56 -14.20 -7.62
CA LYS A 149 -2.77 -13.40 -7.88
C LYS A 149 -3.39 -12.82 -6.61
N TYR A 150 -3.43 -13.59 -5.52
CA TYR A 150 -3.90 -13.08 -4.23
C TYR A 150 -2.92 -12.09 -3.62
N ILE A 151 -1.62 -12.38 -3.68
CA ILE A 151 -0.56 -11.53 -3.12
C ILE A 151 -0.54 -10.16 -3.81
N TYR A 152 -0.58 -10.12 -5.13
CA TYR A 152 -0.50 -8.87 -5.89
C TYR A 152 -1.80 -8.06 -5.81
N SER A 153 -2.96 -8.71 -5.84
CA SER A 153 -4.24 -8.02 -5.61
C SER A 153 -4.33 -7.43 -4.22
N TYR A 154 -3.83 -8.15 -3.22
CA TYR A 154 -3.73 -7.64 -1.86
C TYR A 154 -2.70 -6.51 -1.75
N LEU A 155 -1.54 -6.62 -2.41
CA LEU A 155 -0.58 -5.53 -2.47
C LEU A 155 -1.23 -4.26 -3.06
N THR A 156 -1.94 -4.36 -4.18
CA THR A 156 -2.69 -3.23 -4.75
C THR A 156 -3.71 -2.65 -3.76
N PHE A 157 -4.40 -3.50 -3.00
CA PHE A 157 -5.34 -3.07 -1.98
C PHE A 157 -4.67 -2.23 -0.89
N THR A 158 -3.48 -2.66 -0.43
CA THR A 158 -2.73 -1.98 0.64
C THR A 158 -2.20 -0.58 0.25
N LEU A 159 -2.17 -0.24 -1.04
CA LEU A 159 -1.73 1.08 -1.51
C LEU A 159 -2.78 2.16 -1.31
N PHE A 160 -4.06 1.79 -1.27
CA PHE A 160 -5.18 2.74 -1.29
C PHE A 160 -6.16 2.57 -0.12
N LEU A 161 -5.95 1.57 0.74
CA LEU A 161 -6.76 1.35 1.93
C LEU A 161 -5.90 1.36 3.19
N HIS A 162 -6.33 2.13 4.19
CA HIS A 162 -5.74 2.11 5.51
C HIS A 162 -5.95 0.75 6.19
N SER A 163 -5.10 0.46 7.15
CA SER A 163 -5.11 -0.64 8.09
C SER A 163 -5.07 -2.04 7.49
N SER A 164 -4.75 -2.17 6.20
CA SER A 164 -4.73 -3.47 5.53
C SER A 164 -3.53 -4.29 5.96
N LEU A 165 -2.36 -3.67 6.13
CA LEU A 165 -1.14 -4.33 6.61
C LEU A 165 -1.07 -4.45 8.14
N GLN A 166 -2.19 -4.37 8.86
CA GLN A 166 -2.25 -4.54 10.31
C GLN A 166 -3.56 -5.21 10.76
N GLY A 167 -3.60 -5.68 12.00
CA GLY A 167 -4.82 -6.22 12.62
C GLY A 167 -5.42 -7.43 11.90
N ALA A 168 -6.76 -7.46 11.85
CA ALA A 168 -7.53 -8.59 11.34
C ALA A 168 -7.31 -8.82 9.84
N THR A 169 -7.20 -7.75 9.05
CA THR A 169 -7.05 -7.83 7.58
C THR A 169 -5.76 -8.55 7.19
N LEU A 170 -4.64 -8.21 7.83
CA LEU A 170 -3.38 -8.92 7.62
C LEU A 170 -3.47 -10.37 8.10
N THR A 171 -4.07 -10.60 9.27
CA THR A 171 -4.22 -11.95 9.81
C THR A 171 -4.98 -12.86 8.84
N LEU A 172 -6.11 -12.38 8.31
CA LEU A 172 -6.89 -13.09 7.30
C LEU A 172 -6.10 -13.34 6.02
N PHE A 173 -5.33 -12.34 5.55
CA PHE A 173 -4.49 -12.51 4.37
C PHE A 173 -3.44 -13.63 4.57
N ILE A 174 -2.75 -13.65 5.71
CA ILE A 174 -1.78 -14.71 6.02
C ILE A 174 -2.46 -16.07 6.14
N LEU A 175 -3.65 -16.15 6.73
CA LEU A 175 -4.43 -17.39 6.79
C LEU A 175 -4.80 -17.92 5.41
N ILE A 176 -5.24 -17.03 4.50
CA ILE A 176 -5.54 -17.38 3.11
C ILE A 176 -4.29 -17.91 2.40
N LEU A 177 -3.14 -17.25 2.57
CA LEU A 177 -1.88 -17.71 1.99
C LEU A 177 -1.40 -19.05 2.55
N SER A 178 -1.79 -19.38 3.77
CA SER A 178 -1.42 -20.62 4.46
C SER A 178 -2.27 -21.82 4.05
N LEU A 179 -3.33 -21.61 3.26
CA LEU A 179 -4.16 -22.71 2.76
C LEU A 179 -3.34 -23.64 1.84
N PRO A 180 -3.56 -24.97 1.90
CA PRO A 180 -2.81 -25.92 1.09
C PRO A 180 -2.98 -25.61 -0.40
N SER A 181 -1.86 -25.35 -1.07
CA SER A 181 -1.80 -25.12 -2.51
C SER A 181 -1.26 -26.36 -3.22
N LYS A 182 -1.69 -26.59 -4.46
CA LYS A 182 -1.39 -27.81 -5.23
C LYS A 182 -0.01 -27.80 -5.90
N SER A 183 0.79 -26.73 -5.78
CA SER A 183 1.94 -26.49 -6.67
C SER A 183 3.29 -26.19 -5.99
N LYS A 184 4.36 -26.45 -6.76
CA LYS A 184 5.79 -26.36 -6.41
C LYS A 184 6.25 -24.91 -6.20
N ARG A 185 7.21 -24.71 -5.29
CA ARG A 185 7.78 -23.39 -4.95
C ARG A 185 8.45 -22.74 -6.15
N LEU A 186 8.17 -21.44 -6.38
CA LEU A 186 8.82 -20.64 -7.41
C LEU A 186 10.27 -20.25 -7.07
N HIS A 187 10.66 -20.31 -5.78
CA HIS A 187 12.04 -20.03 -5.34
C HIS A 187 12.46 -21.00 -4.22
N PRO A 188 13.59 -21.71 -4.37
CA PRO A 188 14.14 -22.58 -3.32
C PRO A 188 15.13 -21.88 -2.36
N TYR A 189 15.17 -20.54 -2.32
CA TYR A 189 16.12 -19.77 -1.51
C TYR A 189 15.42 -18.79 -0.59
#